data_AF-A0A7C5G0D7-F1
#
_entry.id   AF-A0A7C5G0D7-F1
#
_cell.length_a   1.000
_cell.length_b   1.000
_cell.length_c   1.000
_cell.angle_alpha   90.00
_cell.angle_beta   90.00
_cell.angle_gamma   90.00
#
_symmetry.space_group_name_H-M   'P 1'
#
loop_
_entity.id
_entity.type
_entity.pdbx_description
1 polymer ?
#
loop_
_entity_poly.entity_id
_entity_poly.type
_entity_poly.pdbx_seq_one_letter_code
_entity_poly.pdbx_strand_id
1 'polypeptide(L)'
;MNWLMLSLAVALAGQTVEVPAPEAILRTLRSGHPRLIAPAGQEAEIRRLIKEHESARAIYRWLVDRANQILKEKPVEYRLIGPRLLGESRRCLERVYTLATVYRLEGDRKYARRAIEEMLTAAGFKNWNPSHFLDTAEMTHALAVGYDWLFDVLTDDEKRTIRQAIVEKGLREGEKVYKAGGWWSRSRYNWNQVCNGGMTIGALAVADEEPELAGWIIHQACRSLPIAMQEYAPDGAWAEGPGYWNYATSYTVYMLAALQTALGTDFGLSDLPGFSEAGTFRIHVIGPSRLAFNFADGGEGAGSSSAMFWLGRRVAKPKYA
;
A
#
# COMPACT_ATOMS: atom_id res chain seq x y z
N MET A 1 -1.19 26.93 41.75
CA MET A 1 -0.78 26.22 40.52
C MET A 1 -1.97 25.34 40.12
N ASN A 2 -2.69 25.75 39.08
CA ASN A 2 -4.09 25.39 38.87
C ASN A 2 -4.23 23.98 38.28
N TRP A 3 -4.96 23.08 38.93
CA TRP A 3 -5.22 21.70 38.46
C TRP A 3 -5.78 21.65 37.02
N LEU A 4 -6.51 22.69 36.62
CA LEU A 4 -7.01 22.88 35.25
C LEU A 4 -5.93 23.01 34.17
N MET A 5 -4.75 23.56 34.49
CA MET A 5 -3.63 23.63 33.53
C MET A 5 -2.94 22.28 33.33
N LEU A 6 -2.92 21.41 34.35
CA LEU A 6 -2.38 20.05 34.20
C LEU A 6 -3.32 19.16 33.37
N SER A 7 -4.64 19.29 33.53
CA SER A 7 -5.61 18.51 32.73
C SER A 7 -5.66 18.94 31.26
N LEU A 8 -5.39 20.21 30.93
CA LEU A 8 -5.25 20.68 29.55
C LEU A 8 -3.93 20.25 28.90
N ALA A 9 -2.85 20.09 29.68
CA ALA A 9 -1.57 19.59 29.17
C ALA A 9 -1.61 18.08 28.85
N VAL A 10 -2.40 17.30 29.59
CA VAL A 10 -2.58 15.86 29.32
C VAL A 10 -3.48 15.59 28.10
N ALA A 11 -4.39 16.51 27.76
CA ALA A 11 -5.25 16.40 26.57
C ALA A 11 -4.55 16.79 25.25
N LEU A 12 -3.35 17.37 25.31
CA LEU A 12 -2.53 17.75 24.14
C LEU A 12 -1.27 16.87 23.99
N ALA A 13 -1.11 15.84 24.82
CA ALA A 13 -0.12 14.80 24.57
C ALA A 13 -0.59 14.00 23.33
N GLY A 14 -0.13 14.43 22.15
CA GLY A 14 -0.34 13.71 20.91
C GLY A 14 -0.03 12.23 21.12
N GLN A 15 -0.95 11.37 20.72
CA GLN A 15 -0.81 9.93 20.85
C GLN A 15 0.49 9.52 20.15
N THR A 16 1.51 9.17 20.93
CA THR A 16 2.80 8.74 20.39
C THR A 16 2.70 7.25 20.09
N VAL A 17 2.98 6.89 18.84
CA VAL A 17 3.00 5.49 18.40
C VAL A 17 4.27 4.86 18.94
N GLU A 18 4.14 3.93 19.89
CA GLU A 18 5.26 3.14 20.40
C GLU A 18 5.60 2.04 19.39
N VAL A 19 6.54 2.34 18.49
CA VAL A 19 7.04 1.37 17.50
C VAL A 19 8.04 0.42 18.18
N PRO A 20 7.82 -0.91 18.14
CA PRO A 20 8.76 -1.88 18.73
C PRO A 20 10.16 -1.78 18.11
N ALA A 21 11.18 -2.25 18.83
CA ALA A 21 12.52 -2.38 18.29
C ALA A 21 12.55 -3.30 17.04
N PRO A 22 13.47 -3.09 16.08
CA PRO A 22 13.55 -3.89 14.84
C PRO A 22 13.47 -5.41 15.04
N GLU A 23 14.15 -5.92 16.07
CA GLU A 23 14.24 -7.35 16.40
C GLU A 23 12.92 -7.89 17.00
N ALA A 24 12.05 -7.00 17.47
CA ALA A 24 10.77 -7.35 18.07
C ALA A 24 9.58 -7.19 17.10
N ILE A 25 9.73 -6.43 16.01
CA ILE A 25 8.63 -6.12 15.06
C ILE A 25 8.05 -7.38 14.41
N LEU A 26 8.89 -8.35 14.08
CA LEU A 26 8.48 -9.56 13.36
C LEU A 26 8.06 -10.71 14.30
N ARG A 27 7.96 -10.48 15.62
CA ARG A 27 7.63 -11.54 16.60
C ARG A 27 6.32 -12.27 16.32
N THR A 28 5.35 -11.56 15.77
CA THR A 28 4.00 -12.07 15.47
C THR A 28 3.78 -12.30 13.98
N LEU A 29 4.87 -12.36 13.19
CA LEU A 29 4.80 -12.59 11.76
C LEU A 29 4.07 -13.89 11.46
N ARG A 30 2.95 -13.78 10.73
CA ARG A 30 2.20 -14.91 10.20
C ARG A 30 3.12 -15.73 9.29
N SER A 31 3.25 -17.02 9.58
CA SER A 31 4.03 -17.96 8.78
C SER A 31 3.40 -18.19 7.41
N GLY A 32 4.23 -18.26 6.37
CA GLY A 32 3.82 -18.64 5.03
C GLY A 32 3.09 -17.55 4.25
N HIS A 33 2.78 -17.86 3.01
CA HIS A 33 2.18 -16.93 2.03
C HIS A 33 0.86 -17.50 1.48
N PRO A 34 -0.09 -16.64 1.06
CA PRO A 34 -0.09 -15.19 1.17
C PRO A 34 -0.41 -14.69 2.59
N ARG A 35 0.24 -13.59 3.01
CA ARG A 35 -0.01 -12.90 4.28
C ARG A 35 -0.36 -11.42 4.14
N LEU A 36 -0.13 -10.80 2.98
CA LEU A 36 -0.32 -9.37 2.76
C LEU A 36 -1.74 -9.06 2.28
N ILE A 37 -2.46 -8.20 3.02
CA ILE A 37 -3.76 -7.59 2.68
C ILE A 37 -4.92 -8.59 2.56
N ALA A 38 -4.77 -9.64 1.77
CA ALA A 38 -5.71 -10.75 1.62
C ALA A 38 -4.96 -12.06 1.91
N PRO A 39 -4.79 -12.45 3.19
CA PRO A 39 -4.15 -13.71 3.55
C PRO A 39 -4.94 -14.93 3.05
N ALA A 40 -4.31 -16.10 3.07
CA ALA A 40 -4.93 -17.35 2.66
C ALA A 40 -6.31 -17.57 3.31
N GLY A 41 -7.30 -17.96 2.49
CA GLY A 41 -8.68 -18.23 2.93
C GLY A 41 -9.65 -17.06 2.73
N GLN A 42 -9.17 -15.84 2.48
CA GLN A 42 -10.01 -14.68 2.15
C GLN A 42 -10.79 -14.86 0.84
N GLU A 43 -10.32 -15.72 -0.06
CA GLU A 43 -10.96 -16.03 -1.34
C GLU A 43 -12.37 -16.58 -1.14
N ALA A 44 -12.60 -17.37 -0.09
CA ALA A 44 -13.93 -17.92 0.21
C ALA A 44 -14.95 -16.81 0.49
N GLU A 45 -14.57 -15.80 1.27
CA GLU A 45 -15.43 -14.65 1.56
C GLU A 45 -15.65 -13.79 0.32
N ILE A 46 -14.60 -13.55 -0.48
CA ILE A 46 -14.75 -12.79 -1.74
C ILE A 46 -15.70 -13.51 -2.71
N ARG A 47 -15.58 -14.84 -2.86
CA ARG A 47 -16.49 -15.64 -3.68
C ARG A 47 -17.93 -15.57 -3.16
N ARG A 48 -18.12 -15.59 -1.85
CA ARG A 48 -19.44 -15.42 -1.21
C ARG A 48 -20.03 -14.06 -1.56
N LEU A 49 -19.28 -12.98 -1.42
CA LEU A 49 -19.70 -11.62 -1.78
C LEU A 49 -20.07 -11.50 -3.27
N ILE A 50 -19.28 -12.09 -4.18
CA ILE A 50 -19.57 -12.14 -5.62
C ILE A 50 -20.89 -12.86 -5.92
N LYS A 51 -21.20 -13.92 -5.17
CA LYS A 51 -22.46 -14.66 -5.30
C LYS A 51 -23.65 -13.85 -4.80
N GLU A 52 -23.51 -13.17 -3.66
CA GLU A 52 -24.61 -12.50 -2.96
C GLU A 52 -24.91 -11.09 -3.44
N HIS A 53 -23.90 -10.32 -3.87
CA HIS A 53 -24.05 -8.90 -4.20
C HIS A 53 -23.77 -8.59 -5.67
N GLU A 54 -24.69 -7.88 -6.32
CA GLU A 54 -24.55 -7.50 -7.73
C GLU A 54 -23.34 -6.57 -7.96
N SER A 55 -23.07 -5.64 -7.04
CA SER A 55 -21.93 -4.73 -7.11
C SER A 55 -20.60 -5.49 -7.07
N ALA A 56 -20.44 -6.46 -6.17
CA ALA A 56 -19.26 -7.32 -6.10
C ALA A 56 -19.10 -8.15 -7.39
N ARG A 57 -20.21 -8.68 -7.93
CA ARG A 57 -20.20 -9.41 -9.20
C ARG A 57 -19.84 -8.54 -10.40
N ALA A 58 -20.20 -7.26 -10.39
CA ALA A 58 -19.83 -6.30 -11.42
C ALA A 58 -18.33 -5.96 -11.37
N ILE A 59 -17.78 -5.73 -10.18
CA ILE A 59 -16.34 -5.50 -9.97
C ILE A 59 -15.54 -6.72 -10.42
N TYR A 60 -15.98 -7.93 -10.04
CA TYR A 60 -15.32 -9.16 -10.46
C TYR A 60 -15.32 -9.35 -11.98
N ARG A 61 -16.46 -9.12 -12.66
CA ARG A 61 -16.52 -9.17 -14.12
C ARG A 61 -15.55 -8.19 -14.77
N TRP A 62 -15.50 -6.95 -14.26
CA TRP A 62 -14.56 -5.94 -14.74
C TRP A 62 -13.09 -6.38 -14.53
N LEU A 63 -12.75 -6.99 -13.39
CA LEU A 63 -11.41 -7.51 -13.14
C LEU A 63 -11.03 -8.62 -14.13
N VAL A 64 -11.95 -9.55 -14.43
CA VAL A 64 -11.71 -10.63 -15.39
C VAL A 64 -11.53 -10.07 -16.81
N ASP A 65 -12.36 -9.12 -17.22
CA ASP A 65 -12.24 -8.45 -18.52
C ASP A 65 -10.90 -7.71 -18.63
N ARG A 66 -10.50 -6.98 -17.58
CA ARG A 66 -9.21 -6.29 -17.52
C ARG A 66 -8.05 -7.28 -17.56
N ALA A 67 -8.11 -8.38 -16.81
CA ALA A 67 -7.11 -9.44 -16.85
C ALA A 67 -6.96 -10.02 -18.26
N ASN A 68 -8.06 -10.30 -18.94
CA ASN A 68 -8.08 -10.80 -20.33
C ASN A 68 -7.50 -9.81 -21.35
N GLN A 69 -7.62 -8.50 -21.10
CA GLN A 69 -6.95 -7.48 -21.90
C GLN A 69 -5.44 -7.49 -21.65
N ILE A 70 -5.01 -7.53 -20.38
CA ILE A 70 -3.59 -7.53 -20.01
C ILE A 70 -2.84 -8.73 -20.62
N LEU A 71 -3.50 -9.90 -20.76
CA LEU A 71 -2.92 -11.06 -21.44
C LEU A 71 -2.44 -10.78 -22.88
N LYS A 72 -3.01 -9.75 -23.54
CA LYS A 72 -2.69 -9.36 -24.92
C LYS A 72 -1.70 -8.20 -24.99
N GLU A 73 -1.43 -7.54 -23.86
CA GLU A 73 -0.53 -6.40 -23.77
C GLU A 73 0.91 -6.86 -23.52
N LYS A 74 1.90 -6.14 -24.08
CA LYS A 74 3.32 -6.38 -23.75
C LYS A 74 3.57 -6.13 -22.26
N PRO A 75 4.52 -6.86 -21.63
CA PRO A 75 4.99 -6.57 -20.27
C PRO A 75 5.46 -5.12 -20.08
N VAL A 76 5.58 -4.68 -18.83
CA VAL A 76 6.18 -3.39 -18.50
C VAL A 76 7.58 -3.25 -19.08
N GLU A 77 7.99 -2.02 -19.37
CA GLU A 77 9.29 -1.73 -19.95
C GLU A 77 10.05 -0.70 -19.13
N TYR A 78 11.38 -0.73 -19.18
CA TYR A 78 12.17 0.33 -18.56
C TYR A 78 12.10 1.59 -19.42
N ARG A 79 11.04 2.38 -19.23
CA ARG A 79 10.81 3.62 -19.98
C ARG A 79 10.63 4.80 -19.04
N LEU A 80 11.57 5.74 -19.12
CA LEU A 80 11.48 7.02 -18.43
C LEU A 80 10.67 8.02 -19.26
N ILE A 81 9.72 8.70 -18.63
CA ILE A 81 9.01 9.86 -19.17
C ILE A 81 9.42 11.06 -18.32
N GLY A 82 10.22 11.96 -18.91
CA GLY A 82 10.97 12.93 -18.13
C GLY A 82 11.88 12.21 -17.11
N PRO A 83 11.89 12.60 -15.83
CA PRO A 83 12.71 11.95 -14.82
C PRO A 83 12.06 10.70 -14.20
N ARG A 84 10.89 10.24 -14.71
CA ARG A 84 10.01 9.31 -13.99
C ARG A 84 9.86 7.97 -14.70
N LEU A 85 10.08 6.89 -13.97
CA LEU A 85 9.63 5.51 -14.25
C LEU A 85 8.22 5.25 -13.66
N LEU A 86 7.62 6.24 -12.98
CA LEU A 86 6.37 6.13 -12.23
C LEU A 86 5.22 5.46 -13.00
N GLY A 87 5.06 5.81 -14.28
CA GLY A 87 4.00 5.25 -15.12
C GLY A 87 4.13 3.74 -15.32
N GLU A 88 5.36 3.23 -15.44
CA GLU A 88 5.64 1.80 -15.57
C GLU A 88 5.50 1.08 -14.23
N SER A 89 5.88 1.74 -13.13
CA SER A 89 5.72 1.21 -11.76
C SER A 89 4.25 1.02 -11.40
N ARG A 90 3.41 2.04 -11.68
CA ARG A 90 1.96 1.98 -11.52
C ARG A 90 1.30 0.94 -12.41
N ARG A 91 1.77 0.81 -13.66
CA ARG A 91 1.28 -0.23 -14.57
C ARG A 91 1.60 -1.63 -14.07
N CYS A 92 2.82 -1.85 -13.57
CA CYS A 92 3.19 -3.14 -12.98
C CYS A 92 2.29 -3.46 -11.79
N LEU A 93 2.10 -2.49 -10.88
CA LEU A 93 1.24 -2.65 -9.70
C LEU A 93 -0.20 -3.00 -10.06
N GLU A 94 -0.83 -2.25 -10.98
CA GLU A 94 -2.19 -2.51 -11.46
C GLU A 94 -2.31 -3.92 -12.05
N ARG A 95 -1.38 -4.28 -12.95
CA ARG A 95 -1.43 -5.57 -13.63
C ARG A 95 -1.22 -6.73 -12.68
N VAL A 96 -0.26 -6.63 -11.75
CA VAL A 96 -0.01 -7.68 -10.75
C VAL A 96 -1.23 -7.85 -9.84
N TYR A 97 -1.80 -6.77 -9.30
CA TYR A 97 -3.03 -6.88 -8.51
C TYR A 97 -4.17 -7.52 -9.29
N THR A 98 -4.43 -7.05 -10.51
CA THR A 98 -5.53 -7.56 -11.35
C THR A 98 -5.35 -9.05 -11.65
N LEU A 99 -4.19 -9.44 -12.19
CA LEU A 99 -3.92 -10.80 -12.61
C LEU A 99 -3.83 -11.77 -11.42
N ALA A 100 -3.17 -11.38 -10.33
CA ALA A 100 -3.05 -12.22 -9.14
C ALA A 100 -4.40 -12.40 -8.42
N THR A 101 -5.24 -11.36 -8.38
CA THR A 101 -6.62 -11.47 -7.84
C THR A 101 -7.43 -12.47 -8.65
N VAL A 102 -7.46 -12.32 -9.98
CA VAL A 102 -8.23 -13.23 -10.85
C VAL A 102 -7.69 -14.66 -10.76
N TYR A 103 -6.37 -14.84 -10.73
CA TYR A 103 -5.77 -16.15 -10.49
C TYR A 103 -6.24 -16.78 -9.18
N ARG A 104 -6.17 -16.07 -8.05
CA ARG A 104 -6.61 -16.60 -6.75
C ARG A 104 -8.10 -16.94 -6.71
N LEU A 105 -8.92 -16.22 -7.48
CA LEU A 105 -10.36 -16.47 -7.58
C LEU A 105 -10.75 -17.50 -8.64
N GLU A 106 -9.90 -17.87 -9.59
CA GLU A 106 -10.28 -18.82 -10.66
C GLU A 106 -9.41 -20.07 -10.71
N GLY A 107 -8.17 -19.98 -10.27
CA GLY A 107 -7.16 -21.03 -10.36
C GLY A 107 -6.52 -21.18 -11.75
N ASP A 108 -6.93 -20.36 -12.74
CA ASP A 108 -6.37 -20.44 -14.10
C ASP A 108 -4.94 -19.87 -14.14
N ARG A 109 -3.99 -20.78 -14.34
CA ARG A 109 -2.54 -20.49 -14.33
C ARG A 109 -2.11 -19.48 -15.38
N LYS A 110 -2.89 -19.20 -16.44
CA LYS A 110 -2.53 -18.18 -17.44
C LYS A 110 -2.40 -16.79 -16.82
N TYR A 111 -3.25 -16.45 -15.84
CA TYR A 111 -3.20 -15.16 -15.16
C TYR A 111 -1.98 -15.07 -14.25
N ALA A 112 -1.68 -16.13 -13.48
CA ALA A 112 -0.47 -16.20 -12.66
C ALA A 112 0.81 -16.07 -13.51
N ARG A 113 0.92 -16.82 -14.62
CA ARG A 113 2.10 -16.74 -15.49
C ARG A 113 2.29 -15.33 -16.06
N ARG A 114 1.22 -14.68 -16.50
CA ARG A 114 1.31 -13.30 -17.02
C ARG A 114 1.73 -12.31 -15.94
N ALA A 115 1.27 -12.46 -14.70
CA ALA A 115 1.68 -11.61 -13.58
C ALA A 115 3.16 -11.82 -13.23
N ILE A 116 3.62 -13.06 -13.29
CA ILE A 116 5.02 -13.42 -13.05
C ILE A 116 5.91 -12.86 -14.16
N GLU A 117 5.45 -12.86 -15.41
CA GLU A 117 6.16 -12.21 -16.51
C GLU A 117 6.33 -10.69 -16.26
N GLU A 118 5.32 -9.99 -15.72
CA GLU A 118 5.48 -8.58 -15.31
C GLU A 118 6.58 -8.41 -14.27
N MET A 119 6.52 -9.24 -13.21
CA MET A 119 7.45 -9.17 -12.09
C MET A 119 8.88 -9.50 -12.51
N LEU A 120 9.08 -10.55 -13.32
CA LEU A 120 10.39 -10.93 -13.83
C LEU A 120 10.96 -9.86 -14.76
N THR A 121 10.11 -9.25 -15.59
CA THR A 121 10.53 -8.15 -16.47
C THR A 121 10.98 -6.94 -15.66
N ALA A 122 10.18 -6.50 -14.68
CA ALA A 122 10.55 -5.43 -13.76
C ALA A 122 11.75 -5.78 -12.86
N ALA A 123 11.90 -7.03 -12.46
CA ALA A 123 13.07 -7.54 -11.75
C ALA A 123 14.33 -7.51 -12.63
N GLY A 124 14.19 -7.59 -13.96
CA GLY A 124 15.28 -7.45 -14.93
C GLY A 124 15.74 -6.01 -15.19
N PHE A 125 14.99 -4.99 -14.74
CA PHE A 125 15.36 -3.58 -14.93
C PHE A 125 16.67 -3.24 -14.23
N LYS A 126 17.47 -2.31 -14.78
CA LYS A 126 18.75 -1.93 -14.16
C LYS A 126 18.62 -1.40 -12.72
N ASN A 127 17.52 -0.71 -12.41
CA ASN A 127 17.11 -0.25 -11.08
C ASN A 127 15.62 0.16 -11.15
N TRP A 128 15.04 0.66 -10.07
CA TRP A 128 13.68 1.22 -10.05
C TRP A 128 13.66 2.74 -9.86
N ASN A 129 14.68 3.41 -10.42
CA ASN A 129 14.87 4.86 -10.39
C ASN A 129 14.89 5.48 -8.97
N PRO A 130 15.87 5.10 -8.10
CA PRO A 130 15.90 5.53 -6.70
C PRO A 130 16.05 7.05 -6.48
N SER A 131 16.43 7.81 -7.50
CA SER A 131 16.43 9.29 -7.45
C SER A 131 15.03 9.89 -7.41
N HIS A 132 14.03 9.20 -7.98
CA HIS A 132 12.61 9.53 -7.89
C HIS A 132 11.89 8.40 -7.12
N PHE A 133 12.02 8.43 -5.80
CA PHE A 133 11.71 7.28 -4.93
C PHE A 133 10.26 6.77 -4.96
N LEU A 134 9.28 7.56 -5.44
CA LEU A 134 7.94 7.04 -5.73
C LEU A 134 8.01 5.86 -6.71
N ASP A 135 8.87 5.94 -7.73
CA ASP A 135 9.03 4.87 -8.72
C ASP A 135 9.51 3.58 -8.04
N THR A 136 10.50 3.72 -7.17
CA THR A 136 11.06 2.60 -6.41
C THR A 136 10.05 2.01 -5.45
N ALA A 137 9.31 2.85 -4.71
CA ALA A 137 8.33 2.40 -3.74
C ALA A 137 7.14 1.69 -4.38
N GLU A 138 6.56 2.26 -5.46
CA GLU A 138 5.43 1.66 -6.16
C GLU A 138 5.83 0.36 -6.88
N MET A 139 7.05 0.27 -7.43
CA MET A 139 7.55 -0.96 -8.03
C MET A 139 7.85 -2.04 -6.97
N THR A 140 8.41 -1.64 -5.81
CA THR A 140 8.63 -2.54 -4.67
C THR A 140 7.30 -3.14 -4.22
N HIS A 141 6.27 -2.32 -4.09
CA HIS A 141 4.91 -2.79 -3.78
C HIS A 141 4.44 -3.81 -4.82
N ALA A 142 4.53 -3.50 -6.12
CA ALA A 142 4.06 -4.37 -7.18
C ALA A 142 4.63 -5.79 -7.08
N LEU A 143 5.96 -5.90 -6.96
CA LEU A 143 6.62 -7.19 -6.85
C LEU A 143 6.33 -7.88 -5.51
N ALA A 144 6.24 -7.12 -4.41
CA ALA A 144 5.99 -7.68 -3.09
C ALA A 144 4.61 -8.35 -2.98
N VAL A 145 3.56 -7.71 -3.50
CA VAL A 145 2.22 -8.31 -3.52
C VAL A 145 2.18 -9.52 -4.44
N GLY A 146 2.78 -9.45 -5.62
CA GLY A 146 2.80 -10.61 -6.52
C GLY A 146 3.64 -11.77 -5.99
N TYR A 147 4.76 -11.49 -5.32
CA TYR A 147 5.59 -12.48 -4.62
C TYR A 147 4.79 -13.23 -3.55
N ASP A 148 4.07 -12.48 -2.70
CA ASP A 148 3.24 -13.04 -1.64
C ASP A 148 2.02 -13.80 -2.18
N TRP A 149 1.29 -13.21 -3.14
CA TRP A 149 0.02 -13.76 -3.63
C TRP A 149 0.17 -14.93 -4.61
N LEU A 150 1.33 -15.07 -5.25
CA LEU A 150 1.62 -16.13 -6.22
C LEU A 150 2.71 -17.09 -5.72
N PHE A 151 3.06 -17.02 -4.43
CA PHE A 151 4.18 -17.75 -3.84
C PHE A 151 4.13 -19.27 -4.10
N ASP A 152 2.93 -19.84 -4.07
CA ASP A 152 2.70 -21.28 -4.27
C ASP A 152 2.94 -21.75 -5.71
N VAL A 153 2.85 -20.85 -6.69
CA VAL A 153 3.07 -21.17 -8.10
C VAL A 153 4.40 -20.68 -8.66
N LEU A 154 5.10 -19.76 -7.98
CA LEU A 154 6.45 -19.37 -8.36
C LEU A 154 7.41 -20.57 -8.27
N THR A 155 8.26 -20.75 -9.28
CA THR A 155 9.40 -21.67 -9.17
C THR A 155 10.43 -21.12 -8.19
N ASP A 156 11.34 -21.95 -7.69
CA ASP A 156 12.38 -21.49 -6.78
C ASP A 156 13.29 -20.42 -7.41
N ASP A 157 13.53 -20.51 -8.71
CA ASP A 157 14.32 -19.52 -9.46
C ASP A 157 13.57 -18.19 -9.59
N GLU A 158 12.26 -18.24 -9.87
CA GLU A 158 11.41 -17.07 -9.92
C GLU A 158 11.32 -16.40 -8.53
N LYS A 159 11.16 -17.19 -7.46
CA LYS A 159 11.18 -16.69 -6.08
C LYS A 159 12.49 -15.98 -5.77
N ARG A 160 13.63 -16.62 -6.04
CA ARG A 160 14.95 -16.00 -5.77
C ARG A 160 15.12 -14.70 -6.54
N THR A 161 14.76 -14.69 -7.83
CA THR A 161 14.89 -13.52 -8.71
C THR A 161 14.04 -12.34 -8.21
N ILE A 162 12.77 -12.57 -7.90
CA ILE A 162 11.85 -11.52 -7.44
C ILE A 162 12.23 -11.02 -6.06
N ARG A 163 12.55 -11.93 -5.11
CA ARG A 163 13.01 -11.58 -3.77
C ARG A 163 14.27 -10.71 -3.82
N GLN A 164 15.28 -11.12 -4.60
CA GLN A 164 16.51 -10.35 -4.77
C GLN A 164 16.24 -8.96 -5.35
N ALA A 165 15.30 -8.83 -6.30
CA ALA A 165 14.94 -7.52 -6.84
C ALA A 165 14.26 -6.63 -5.77
N ILE A 166 13.33 -7.17 -4.97
CA ILE A 166 12.70 -6.44 -3.85
C ILE A 166 13.76 -5.94 -2.88
N VAL A 167 14.70 -6.80 -2.50
CA VAL A 167 15.78 -6.46 -1.55
C VAL A 167 16.71 -5.40 -2.13
N GLU A 168 17.33 -5.68 -3.28
CA GLU A 168 18.42 -4.85 -3.80
C GLU A 168 17.94 -3.54 -4.44
N LYS A 169 16.81 -3.56 -5.14
CA LYS A 169 16.31 -2.40 -5.89
C LYS A 169 15.28 -1.59 -5.12
N GLY A 170 14.67 -2.19 -4.10
CA GLY A 170 13.69 -1.56 -3.21
C GLY A 170 14.27 -1.28 -1.82
N LEU A 171 14.36 -2.32 -1.00
CA LEU A 171 14.62 -2.19 0.44
C LEU A 171 16.01 -1.60 0.76
N ARG A 172 17.06 -2.00 0.05
CA ARG A 172 18.40 -1.44 0.21
C ARG A 172 18.48 0.02 -0.23
N GLU A 173 17.70 0.44 -1.22
CA GLU A 173 17.58 1.86 -1.58
C GLU A 173 16.81 2.65 -0.50
N GLY A 174 15.75 2.06 0.06
CA GLY A 174 15.05 2.63 1.22
C GLY A 174 15.96 2.75 2.44
N GLU A 175 16.80 1.76 2.71
CA GLU A 175 17.77 1.77 3.80
C GLU A 175 18.75 2.94 3.69
N LYS A 176 19.27 3.22 2.48
CA LYS A 176 20.12 4.38 2.23
C LYS A 176 19.40 5.68 2.58
N VAL A 177 18.13 5.82 2.18
CA VAL A 177 17.34 7.02 2.48
C VAL A 177 17.15 7.19 3.99
N TYR A 178 16.67 6.17 4.70
CA TYR A 178 16.44 6.28 6.14
C TYR A 178 17.74 6.58 6.90
N LYS A 179 18.86 5.90 6.58
CA LYS A 179 20.17 6.17 7.22
C LYS A 179 20.67 7.59 6.97
N ALA A 180 20.44 8.14 5.78
CA ALA A 180 20.81 9.51 5.45
C ALA A 180 19.82 10.56 5.94
N GLY A 181 18.68 10.17 6.52
CA GLY A 181 17.58 11.08 6.82
C GLY A 181 17.02 11.75 5.56
N GLY A 182 16.90 11.02 4.46
CA GLY A 182 16.43 11.57 3.19
C GLY A 182 15.06 12.23 3.29
N TRP A 183 14.83 13.24 2.45
CA TRP A 183 13.76 14.22 2.63
C TRP A 183 12.36 13.60 2.76
N TRP A 184 11.99 12.61 1.93
CA TRP A 184 10.63 12.04 1.93
C TRP A 184 10.30 11.32 3.24
N SER A 185 11.30 10.74 3.91
CA SER A 185 11.12 10.05 5.20
C SER A 185 10.78 11.01 6.35
N ARG A 186 10.85 12.32 6.11
CA ARG A 186 10.53 13.39 7.07
C ARG A 186 9.48 14.36 6.53
N SER A 187 8.92 14.09 5.35
CA SER A 187 7.92 14.94 4.73
C SER A 187 6.55 14.77 5.36
N ARG A 188 5.76 15.84 5.33
CA ARG A 188 4.37 15.89 5.82
C ARG A 188 3.33 15.57 4.75
N TYR A 189 3.75 15.18 3.54
CA TYR A 189 2.88 15.04 2.37
C TYR A 189 3.01 13.65 1.73
N ASN A 190 2.29 13.40 0.63
CA ASN A 190 2.03 12.07 0.07
C ASN A 190 3.28 11.19 -0.11
N TRP A 191 4.43 11.76 -0.45
CA TRP A 191 5.68 11.02 -0.64
C TRP A 191 6.04 10.17 0.57
N ASN A 192 5.84 10.70 1.78
CA ASN A 192 6.09 9.94 2.99
C ASN A 192 5.21 8.68 3.05
N GLN A 193 3.89 8.83 2.87
CA GLN A 193 2.94 7.72 2.94
C GLN A 193 3.18 6.68 1.85
N VAL A 194 3.40 7.12 0.61
CA VAL A 194 3.61 6.23 -0.54
C VAL A 194 4.92 5.45 -0.40
N CYS A 195 6.00 6.13 -0.03
CA CYS A 195 7.30 5.49 0.12
C CYS A 195 7.33 4.53 1.31
N ASN A 196 6.83 4.95 2.48
CA ASN A 196 6.73 4.07 3.65
C ASN A 196 5.84 2.86 3.39
N GLY A 197 4.72 3.05 2.67
CA GLY A 197 3.83 1.95 2.31
C GLY A 197 4.49 0.91 1.41
N GLY A 198 5.14 1.36 0.32
CA GLY A 198 5.85 0.45 -0.58
C GLY A 198 7.00 -0.31 0.10
N MET A 199 7.78 0.38 0.96
CA MET A 199 8.86 -0.24 1.73
C MET A 199 8.35 -1.26 2.76
N THR A 200 7.25 -0.95 3.45
CA THR A 200 6.65 -1.86 4.44
C THR A 200 6.13 -3.13 3.79
N ILE A 201 5.41 -3.00 2.67
CA ILE A 201 4.88 -4.15 1.93
C ILE A 201 6.02 -5.01 1.38
N GLY A 202 7.06 -4.39 0.83
CA GLY A 202 8.29 -5.06 0.41
C GLY A 202 8.96 -5.85 1.52
N ALA A 203 9.16 -5.21 2.69
CA ALA A 203 9.79 -5.83 3.84
C ALA A 203 8.98 -7.02 4.36
N LEU A 204 7.65 -6.87 4.51
CA LEU A 204 6.79 -7.96 4.97
C LEU A 204 6.75 -9.15 3.99
N ALA A 205 6.89 -8.91 2.68
CA ALA A 205 6.90 -9.97 1.67
C ALA A 205 8.12 -10.90 1.77
N VAL A 206 9.26 -10.40 2.26
CA VAL A 206 10.53 -11.15 2.32
C VAL A 206 11.01 -11.39 3.75
N ALA A 207 10.15 -11.16 4.73
CA ALA A 207 10.51 -11.13 6.14
C ALA A 207 10.96 -12.50 6.69
N ASP A 208 10.55 -13.61 6.07
CA ASP A 208 10.99 -14.95 6.50
C ASP A 208 12.45 -15.22 6.08
N GLU A 209 12.89 -14.66 4.96
CA GLU A 209 14.23 -14.86 4.41
C GLU A 209 15.21 -13.72 4.72
N GLU A 210 14.71 -12.50 4.96
CA GLU A 210 15.50 -11.29 5.23
C GLU A 210 15.05 -10.58 6.52
N PRO A 211 14.96 -11.29 7.68
CA PRO A 211 14.29 -10.78 8.88
C PRO A 211 14.94 -9.52 9.48
N GLU A 212 16.27 -9.42 9.44
CA GLU A 212 16.98 -8.26 9.99
C GLU A 212 16.69 -6.98 9.20
N LEU A 213 16.82 -7.05 7.86
CA LEU A 213 16.53 -5.91 6.99
C LEU A 213 15.04 -5.57 7.02
N ALA A 214 14.15 -6.57 6.96
CA ALA A 214 12.71 -6.37 6.99
C ALA A 214 12.26 -5.71 8.30
N GLY A 215 12.69 -6.23 9.45
CA GLY A 215 12.38 -5.67 10.76
C GLY A 215 12.87 -4.23 10.90
N TRP A 216 14.08 -3.94 10.42
CA TRP A 216 14.63 -2.59 10.43
C TRP A 216 13.85 -1.63 9.52
N ILE A 217 13.50 -2.04 8.30
CA ILE A 217 12.73 -1.19 7.36
C ILE A 217 11.35 -0.88 7.93
N ILE A 218 10.64 -1.89 8.45
CA ILE A 218 9.30 -1.70 9.03
C ILE A 218 9.37 -0.77 10.24
N HIS A 219 10.41 -0.91 11.07
CA HIS A 219 10.66 0.01 12.19
C HIS A 219 10.79 1.46 11.72
N GLN A 220 11.63 1.71 10.71
CA GLN A 220 11.82 3.07 10.18
C GLN A 220 10.54 3.61 9.56
N ALA A 221 9.82 2.80 8.77
CA ALA A 221 8.58 3.19 8.12
C ALA A 221 7.49 3.56 9.15
N CYS A 222 7.32 2.75 10.21
CA CYS A 222 6.34 3.00 11.27
C CYS A 222 6.68 4.24 12.11
N ARG A 223 7.97 4.61 12.23
CA ARG A 223 8.39 5.87 12.87
C ARG A 223 8.23 7.09 11.95
N SER A 224 8.34 6.88 10.65
CA SER A 224 8.28 7.95 9.63
C SER A 224 6.84 8.32 9.28
N LEU A 225 5.94 7.33 9.13
CA LEU A 225 4.55 7.51 8.70
C LEU A 225 3.75 8.52 9.55
N PRO A 226 3.88 8.55 10.89
CA PRO A 226 3.15 9.52 11.73
C PRO A 226 3.41 10.98 11.35
N ILE A 227 4.56 11.31 10.76
CA ILE A 227 4.91 12.68 10.36
C ILE A 227 3.91 13.22 9.34
N ALA A 228 3.54 12.42 8.34
CA ALA A 228 2.55 12.82 7.33
C ALA A 228 1.11 12.56 7.80
N MET A 229 0.86 11.53 8.61
CA MET A 229 -0.50 11.24 9.08
C MET A 229 -1.05 12.30 10.03
N GLN A 230 -0.20 13.10 10.68
CA GLN A 230 -0.64 14.26 11.46
C GLN A 230 -1.44 15.28 10.63
N GLU A 231 -1.22 15.36 9.31
CA GLU A 231 -1.93 16.31 8.45
C GLU A 231 -3.41 15.92 8.21
N TYR A 232 -3.84 14.72 8.59
CA TYR A 232 -5.27 14.40 8.63
C TYR A 232 -5.99 15.06 9.81
N ALA A 233 -5.28 15.51 10.85
CA ALA A 233 -5.92 16.06 12.02
C ALA A 233 -6.43 17.50 11.80
N PRO A 234 -7.56 17.88 12.43
CA PRO A 234 -8.43 17.04 13.25
C PRO A 234 -9.56 16.33 12.47
N ASP A 235 -9.84 16.74 11.24
CA ASP A 235 -11.12 16.51 10.54
C ASP A 235 -11.02 15.58 9.31
N GLY A 236 -9.85 15.01 9.07
CA GLY A 236 -9.57 14.11 7.96
C GLY A 236 -9.25 14.81 6.65
N ALA A 237 -9.18 16.15 6.64
CA ALA A 237 -8.80 16.91 5.46
C ALA A 237 -7.37 16.58 5.01
N TRP A 238 -7.08 16.79 3.73
CA TRP A 238 -5.74 16.59 3.18
C TRP A 238 -5.27 17.84 2.44
N ALA A 239 -4.18 18.43 2.91
CA ALA A 239 -3.69 19.72 2.43
C ALA A 239 -3.30 19.72 0.95
N GLU A 240 -2.93 18.56 0.38
CA GLU A 240 -2.60 18.44 -1.05
C GLU A 240 -3.83 18.23 -1.95
N GLY A 241 -5.03 18.30 -1.38
CA GLY A 241 -6.27 18.23 -2.12
C GLY A 241 -6.80 16.82 -2.38
N PRO A 242 -8.05 16.71 -2.89
CA PRO A 242 -8.75 15.46 -3.19
C PRO A 242 -7.97 14.42 -3.99
N GLY A 243 -7.20 14.85 -5.00
CA GLY A 243 -6.41 13.92 -5.84
C GLY A 243 -5.33 13.22 -5.03
N TYR A 244 -4.52 14.00 -4.32
CA TYR A 244 -3.45 13.46 -3.46
C TYR A 244 -3.99 12.79 -2.20
N TRP A 245 -5.17 13.17 -1.70
CA TRP A 245 -5.87 12.40 -0.67
C TRP A 245 -6.01 10.95 -1.11
N ASN A 246 -6.45 10.70 -2.36
CA ASN A 246 -6.65 9.33 -2.84
C ASN A 246 -5.32 8.57 -2.91
N TYR A 247 -4.28 9.23 -3.39
CA TYR A 247 -2.96 8.62 -3.54
C TYR A 247 -2.33 8.30 -2.18
N ALA A 248 -2.22 9.28 -1.29
CA ALA A 248 -1.65 9.12 0.04
C ALA A 248 -2.43 8.11 0.88
N THR A 249 -3.75 8.26 0.96
CA THR A 249 -4.61 7.41 1.78
C THR A 249 -4.61 5.96 1.31
N SER A 250 -4.54 5.71 -0.01
CA SER A 250 -4.46 4.34 -0.53
C SER A 250 -3.21 3.61 -0.04
N TYR A 251 -2.05 4.26 -0.12
CA TYR A 251 -0.79 3.65 0.33
C TYR A 251 -0.71 3.48 1.85
N THR A 252 -1.26 4.42 2.61
CA THR A 252 -1.43 4.25 4.06
C THR A 252 -2.34 3.06 4.37
N VAL A 253 -3.49 2.94 3.72
CA VAL A 253 -4.37 1.78 3.92
C VAL A 253 -3.71 0.46 3.51
N TYR A 254 -2.96 0.43 2.41
CA TYR A 254 -2.21 -0.78 2.02
C TYR A 254 -1.19 -1.18 3.08
N MET A 255 -0.45 -0.20 3.63
CA MET A 255 0.48 -0.43 4.73
C MET A 255 -0.22 -0.97 5.98
N LEU A 256 -1.28 -0.31 6.43
CA LEU A 256 -2.02 -0.69 7.65
C LEU A 256 -2.68 -2.07 7.49
N ALA A 257 -3.29 -2.34 6.34
CA ALA A 257 -3.87 -3.64 6.04
C ALA A 257 -2.81 -4.74 6.03
N ALA A 258 -1.65 -4.50 5.40
CA ALA A 258 -0.56 -5.47 5.37
C ALA A 258 0.04 -5.74 6.76
N LEU A 259 0.28 -4.69 7.57
CA LEU A 259 0.72 -4.84 8.96
C LEU A 259 -0.28 -5.65 9.77
N GLN A 260 -1.57 -5.31 9.68
CA GLN A 260 -2.62 -6.01 10.42
C GLN A 260 -2.73 -7.49 10.01
N THR A 261 -2.63 -7.82 8.72
CA THR A 261 -2.76 -9.21 8.26
C THR A 261 -1.48 -10.02 8.45
N ALA A 262 -0.30 -9.39 8.40
CA ALA A 262 0.97 -10.07 8.54
C ALA A 262 1.43 -10.18 10.01
N LEU A 263 1.16 -9.18 10.85
CA LEU A 263 1.65 -9.09 12.23
C LEU A 263 0.53 -9.11 13.28
N GLY A 264 -0.74 -9.01 12.87
CA GLY A 264 -1.88 -8.92 13.81
C GLY A 264 -2.02 -7.55 14.48
N THR A 265 -1.21 -6.56 14.08
CA THR A 265 -1.20 -5.21 14.62
C THR A 265 -0.73 -4.24 13.55
N ASP A 266 -1.18 -2.98 13.62
CA ASP A 266 -0.60 -1.85 12.90
C ASP A 266 0.13 -0.88 13.84
N PHE A 267 0.44 -1.34 15.05
CA PHE A 267 1.10 -0.60 16.13
C PHE A 267 0.34 0.65 16.61
N GLY A 268 -0.96 0.75 16.32
CA GLY A 268 -1.78 1.92 16.64
C GLY A 268 -1.65 3.06 15.62
N LEU A 269 -1.01 2.82 14.48
CA LEU A 269 -0.90 3.81 13.40
C LEU A 269 -2.27 4.24 12.87
N SER A 270 -3.24 3.32 12.82
CA SER A 270 -4.60 3.66 12.38
C SER A 270 -5.43 4.45 13.41
N ASP A 271 -4.97 4.56 14.66
CA ASP A 271 -5.60 5.37 15.70
C ASP A 271 -5.08 6.81 15.73
N LEU A 272 -4.13 7.16 14.86
CA LEU A 272 -3.59 8.52 14.79
C LEU A 272 -4.71 9.56 14.55
N PRO A 273 -4.68 10.72 15.24
CA PRO A 273 -5.73 11.72 15.18
C PRO A 273 -6.08 12.14 13.74
N GLY A 274 -7.38 12.28 13.46
CA GLY A 274 -7.92 12.72 12.17
C GLY A 274 -8.02 11.63 11.10
N PHE A 275 -7.22 10.56 11.16
CA PHE A 275 -7.24 9.52 10.12
C PHE A 275 -8.60 8.81 10.03
N SER A 276 -9.29 8.61 11.15
CA SER A 276 -10.65 8.06 11.20
C SER A 276 -11.70 8.91 10.47
N GLU A 277 -11.42 10.21 10.29
CA GLU A 277 -12.26 11.17 9.58
C GLU A 277 -11.85 11.36 8.11
N ALA A 278 -10.75 10.73 7.65
CA ALA A 278 -10.29 10.89 6.27
C ALA A 278 -11.38 10.61 5.23
N GLY A 279 -12.21 9.57 5.47
CA GLY A 279 -13.35 9.26 4.61
C GLY A 279 -14.44 10.34 4.59
N THR A 280 -14.63 11.06 5.70
CA THR A 280 -15.56 12.20 5.79
C THR A 280 -15.12 13.30 4.83
N PHE A 281 -13.84 13.68 4.81
CA PHE A 281 -13.33 14.68 3.87
C PHE A 281 -13.61 14.28 2.42
N ARG A 282 -13.29 13.03 2.04
CA ARG A 282 -13.53 12.56 0.66
C ARG A 282 -15.01 12.66 0.26
N ILE A 283 -15.93 12.32 1.16
CA ILE A 283 -17.37 12.41 0.88
C ILE A 283 -17.79 13.87 0.67
N HIS A 284 -17.33 14.80 1.50
CA HIS A 284 -17.78 16.19 1.47
C HIS A 284 -17.15 17.01 0.36
N VAL A 285 -15.95 16.64 -0.08
CA VAL A 285 -15.28 17.34 -1.19
C VAL A 285 -15.83 16.95 -2.55
N ILE A 286 -16.65 15.90 -2.64
CA ILE A 286 -17.28 15.44 -3.89
C ILE A 286 -18.74 15.91 -3.92
N GLY A 287 -19.07 16.76 -4.90
CA GLY A 287 -20.43 17.26 -5.08
C GLY A 287 -21.37 16.26 -5.78
N PRO A 288 -22.67 16.60 -5.93
CA PRO A 288 -23.66 15.75 -6.60
C PRO A 288 -23.33 15.41 -8.07
N SER A 289 -22.51 16.25 -8.73
CA SER A 289 -21.99 15.99 -10.08
C SER A 289 -20.91 14.89 -10.13
N ARG A 290 -20.51 14.35 -8.97
CA ARG A 290 -19.36 13.45 -8.78
C ARG A 290 -18.00 14.08 -9.09
N LEU A 291 -17.97 15.40 -9.24
CA LEU A 291 -16.75 16.18 -9.37
C LEU A 291 -16.31 16.67 -7.99
N ALA A 292 -15.00 16.75 -7.80
CA ALA A 292 -14.41 17.31 -6.60
C ALA A 292 -14.47 18.84 -6.64
N PHE A 293 -14.84 19.47 -5.52
CA PHE A 293 -14.51 20.86 -5.23
C PHE A 293 -13.00 20.93 -4.92
N ASN A 294 -12.21 20.83 -5.98
CA ASN A 294 -10.78 20.58 -5.88
C ASN A 294 -10.00 21.84 -5.51
N PHE A 295 -8.83 21.63 -4.90
CA PHE A 295 -7.81 22.63 -4.59
C PHE A 295 -6.43 21.99 -4.71
N ALA A 296 -5.37 22.80 -4.68
CA ALA A 296 -4.00 22.37 -4.95
C ALA A 296 -3.87 21.66 -6.32
N ASP A 297 -2.78 20.94 -6.52
CA ASP A 297 -2.51 20.23 -7.76
C ASP A 297 -3.48 19.05 -7.93
N GLY A 298 -4.44 19.17 -8.86
CA GLY A 298 -5.33 18.07 -9.19
C GLY A 298 -6.37 18.42 -10.25
N GLY A 299 -7.00 17.38 -10.79
CA GLY A 299 -8.15 17.51 -11.68
C GLY A 299 -9.48 17.51 -10.91
N GLU A 300 -10.58 17.71 -11.64
CA GLU A 300 -11.94 17.69 -11.09
C GLU A 300 -12.44 16.27 -10.74
N GLY A 301 -11.76 15.23 -11.20
CA GLY A 301 -12.13 13.84 -10.94
C GLY A 301 -11.60 13.34 -9.59
N ALA A 302 -12.49 12.90 -8.70
CA ALA A 302 -12.10 12.31 -7.41
C ALA A 302 -11.67 10.82 -7.50
N GLY A 303 -11.99 10.16 -8.62
CA GLY A 303 -11.70 8.74 -8.85
C GLY A 303 -12.43 7.78 -7.89
N SER A 304 -12.21 6.49 -8.07
CA SER A 304 -12.62 5.45 -7.12
C SER A 304 -11.56 5.28 -6.02
N SER A 305 -11.95 4.69 -4.88
CA SER A 305 -11.01 4.35 -3.82
C SER A 305 -11.46 3.17 -3.00
N SER A 306 -10.68 2.09 -3.10
CA SER A 306 -10.84 0.91 -2.25
C SER A 306 -10.53 1.21 -0.78
N ALA A 307 -9.74 2.24 -0.50
CA ALA A 307 -9.39 2.66 0.86
C ALA A 307 -10.62 3.03 1.70
N MET A 308 -11.69 3.51 1.03
CA MET A 308 -12.96 3.84 1.67
C MET A 308 -13.65 2.61 2.30
N PHE A 309 -13.60 1.44 1.65
CA PHE A 309 -14.11 0.18 2.23
C PHE A 309 -13.34 -0.23 3.49
N TRP A 310 -12.01 -0.07 3.48
CA TRP A 310 -11.18 -0.38 4.63
C TRP A 310 -11.47 0.58 5.78
N LEU A 311 -11.53 1.89 5.51
CA LEU A 311 -11.87 2.90 6.52
C LEU A 311 -13.25 2.63 7.11
N GLY A 312 -14.27 2.39 6.27
CA GLY A 312 -15.63 2.11 6.71
C GLY A 312 -15.72 0.93 7.67
N ARG A 313 -14.94 -0.13 7.41
CA ARG A 313 -14.81 -1.27 8.32
C ARG A 313 -14.03 -0.91 9.59
N ARG A 314 -12.89 -0.22 9.47
CA ARG A 314 -11.99 0.11 10.60
C ARG A 314 -12.64 1.00 11.64
N VAL A 315 -13.48 1.94 11.22
CA VAL A 315 -14.14 2.91 12.11
C VAL A 315 -15.64 2.67 12.26
N ALA A 316 -16.14 1.53 11.78
CA ALA A 316 -17.56 1.16 11.80
C ALA A 316 -18.49 2.28 11.25
N LYS A 317 -18.12 2.89 10.12
CA LYS A 317 -18.91 3.90 9.41
C LYS A 317 -19.36 3.36 8.05
N PRO A 318 -20.57 2.76 7.96
CA PRO A 318 -21.08 2.18 6.72
C PRO A 318 -21.15 3.17 5.55
N LYS A 319 -21.36 4.47 5.82
CA LYS A 319 -21.40 5.52 4.78
C LYS A 319 -20.10 5.67 3.97
N TYR A 320 -19.00 5.08 4.43
CA TYR A 320 -17.75 5.04 3.68
C TYR A 320 -17.71 3.88 2.66
N ALA A 321 -18.65 2.94 2.66
CA ALA A 321 -18.60 1.70 1.88
C ALA A 321 -19.87 1.50 1.02
#